data_AF-J2X9L2-F1
#
_entry.id   AF-J2X9L2-F1
#
_cell.length_a   1.000
_cell.length_b   1.000
_cell.length_c   1.000
_cell.angle_alpha   90.00
_cell.angle_beta   90.00
_cell.angle_gamma   90.00
#
_symmetry.space_group_name_H-M   'P 1'
#
loop_
_entity.id
_entity.type
_entity.pdbx_description
1 polymer ?
#
loop_
_entity_poly.entity_id
_entity_poly.type
_entity_poly.pdbx_seq_one_letter_code
_entity_poly.pdbx_strand_id
1 'polypeptide(L)'
;MSRPAFSRLPVTVDLPLLLQALAAIDDAAWRGHFNTAYFAGDWSGVALISAADALTELSPGSAEPVQRAPWLNDHRWQHALRDLPLDIVSARLLRLGPGGQIHEHRDYDLEGADADLRLHIPLLSPPAVDFWLDGQRMPMTAGECWFLDLARPHRVDNRDSTVRVHLVLDCRPAPWLEQMIVEGLPSTPQPGGAETALQRFQRLLVTDPLLCATLQALHDPEAFTAQTLALAAERGLNFSREELLAAMRNGRRSWNEQWRL
;
A
#
# COMPACT_ATOMS: atom_id res chain seq x y z
N MET A 1 -18.33 16.35 -6.20
CA MET A 1 -17.62 16.29 -4.90
C MET A 1 -16.25 15.68 -5.17
N SER A 2 -15.17 16.13 -4.49
CA SER A 2 -13.86 15.47 -4.65
C SER A 2 -13.90 14.10 -3.96
N ARG A 3 -13.32 13.07 -4.59
CA ARG A 3 -13.19 11.74 -3.98
C ARG A 3 -12.36 11.83 -2.68
N PRO A 4 -12.69 11.08 -1.62
CA PRO A 4 -11.87 11.01 -0.42
C PRO A 4 -10.53 10.33 -0.73
N ALA A 5 -9.49 10.58 0.07
CA ALA A 5 -8.19 9.92 -0.11
C ALA A 5 -8.27 8.41 0.19
N PHE A 6 -9.19 7.99 1.06
CA PHE A 6 -9.43 6.59 1.39
C PHE A 6 -10.89 6.42 1.80
N SER A 7 -11.43 5.23 1.62
CA SER A 7 -12.77 4.88 2.09
C SER A 7 -12.88 3.38 2.30
N ARG A 8 -13.35 2.94 3.47
CA ARG A 8 -13.79 1.55 3.66
C ARG A 8 -15.23 1.48 3.15
N LEU A 9 -15.46 0.71 2.09
CA LEU A 9 -16.78 0.61 1.48
C LEU A 9 -17.75 -0.11 2.44
N PRO A 10 -19.04 0.29 2.49
CA PRO A 10 -20.05 -0.34 3.33
C PRO A 10 -20.58 -1.64 2.71
N VAL A 11 -19.68 -2.55 2.33
CA VAL A 11 -19.98 -3.82 1.67
C VAL A 11 -19.47 -4.99 2.49
N THR A 12 -20.12 -6.15 2.36
CA THR A 12 -19.65 -7.39 2.98
C THR A 12 -18.97 -8.25 1.92
N VAL A 13 -17.82 -8.82 2.28
CA VAL A 13 -17.08 -9.76 1.44
C VAL A 13 -17.08 -11.13 2.12
N ASP A 14 -17.28 -12.19 1.36
CA ASP A 14 -17.18 -13.57 1.86
C ASP A 14 -15.71 -13.97 2.05
N LEU A 15 -15.11 -13.47 3.13
CA LEU A 15 -13.71 -13.74 3.46
C LEU A 15 -13.41 -15.26 3.57
N PRO A 16 -14.23 -16.10 4.24
CA PRO A 16 -14.00 -17.54 4.25
C PRO A 16 -13.89 -18.15 2.86
N LEU A 17 -14.75 -17.75 1.91
CA LEU A 17 -14.71 -18.25 0.54
C LEU A 17 -13.46 -17.79 -0.20
N LEU A 18 -13.07 -16.52 -0.04
CA LEU A 18 -11.85 -15.97 -0.63
C LEU A 18 -10.58 -16.62 -0.07
N LEU A 19 -10.55 -16.95 1.23
CA LEU A 19 -9.43 -17.66 1.85
C LEU A 19 -9.31 -19.10 1.33
N GLN A 20 -10.43 -19.78 1.08
CA GLN A 20 -10.42 -21.09 0.44
C GLN A 20 -9.92 -21.03 -1.01
N ALA A 21 -10.29 -19.99 -1.76
CA ALA A 21 -9.78 -19.76 -3.11
C ALA A 21 -8.28 -19.44 -3.11
N LEU A 22 -7.84 -18.58 -2.19
CA LEU A 22 -6.42 -18.26 -1.97
C LEU A 22 -5.60 -19.51 -1.64
N ALA A 23 -6.10 -20.38 -0.76
CA ALA A 23 -5.40 -21.60 -0.36
C ALA A 23 -5.27 -22.64 -1.50
N ALA A 24 -6.07 -22.52 -2.56
CA ALA A 24 -5.99 -23.40 -3.73
C ALA A 24 -5.04 -22.89 -4.81
N ILE A 25 -4.45 -21.71 -4.63
CA ILE A 25 -3.43 -21.18 -5.55
C ILE A 25 -2.12 -21.94 -5.35
N ASP A 26 -1.63 -22.55 -6.43
CA ASP A 26 -0.33 -23.23 -6.45
C ASP A 26 0.82 -22.23 -6.20
N ASP A 27 1.82 -22.63 -5.42
CA ASP A 27 3.00 -21.81 -5.16
C ASP A 27 3.73 -21.39 -6.45
N ALA A 28 3.71 -22.22 -7.49
CA ALA A 28 4.31 -21.93 -8.79
C ALA A 28 3.58 -20.81 -9.57
N ALA A 29 2.35 -20.46 -9.19
CA ALA A 29 1.61 -19.36 -9.81
C ALA A 29 2.13 -17.98 -9.34
N TRP A 30 2.77 -17.92 -8.16
CA TRP A 30 3.30 -16.68 -7.60
C TRP A 30 4.53 -16.21 -8.37
N ARG A 31 4.40 -15.07 -9.03
CA ARG A 31 5.50 -14.44 -9.76
C ARG A 31 6.07 -13.30 -8.93
N GLY A 32 7.39 -13.23 -8.83
CA GLY A 32 8.07 -12.07 -8.22
C GLY A 32 7.65 -10.78 -8.93
N HIS A 33 7.46 -9.71 -8.17
CA HIS A 33 7.08 -8.43 -8.74
C HIS A 33 8.19 -7.92 -9.66
N PHE A 34 7.82 -7.51 -10.88
CA PHE A 34 8.79 -7.15 -11.92
C PHE A 34 9.64 -5.92 -11.58
N ASN A 35 9.15 -5.08 -10.66
CA ASN A 35 9.82 -3.84 -10.27
C ASN A 35 10.64 -3.99 -8.98
N THR A 36 11.85 -4.54 -9.10
CA THR A 36 12.76 -4.77 -7.97
C THR A 36 13.33 -3.48 -7.35
N ALA A 37 13.09 -2.30 -7.94
CA ALA A 37 13.54 -1.03 -7.39
C ALA A 37 12.59 -0.48 -6.31
N TYR A 38 11.36 -0.99 -6.22
CA TYR A 38 10.32 -0.50 -5.31
C TYR A 38 10.09 -1.39 -4.08
N PHE A 39 10.88 -2.44 -3.86
CA PHE A 39 10.69 -3.28 -2.70
C PHE A 39 11.98 -3.94 -2.18
N ALA A 40 11.93 -4.34 -0.92
CA ALA A 40 12.87 -5.25 -0.29
C ALA A 40 12.11 -6.49 0.25
N GLY A 41 12.75 -7.66 0.22
CA GLY A 41 12.13 -8.93 0.64
C GLY A 41 11.33 -9.63 -0.47
N ASP A 42 10.39 -10.50 -0.11
CA ASP A 42 9.50 -11.17 -1.08
C ASP A 42 8.28 -10.29 -1.36
N TRP A 43 8.23 -9.69 -2.55
CA TRP A 43 7.01 -9.15 -3.12
C TRP A 43 6.65 -9.93 -4.38
N SER A 44 5.49 -10.58 -4.36
CA SER A 44 5.04 -11.45 -5.43
C SER A 44 3.54 -11.31 -5.65
N GLY A 45 3.05 -11.75 -6.82
CA GLY A 45 1.64 -11.69 -7.13
C GLY A 45 1.16 -12.77 -8.08
N VAL A 46 -0.16 -12.89 -8.15
CA VAL A 46 -0.89 -13.77 -9.07
C VAL A 46 -1.96 -12.93 -9.76
N ALA A 47 -1.92 -12.91 -11.09
CA ALA A 47 -2.96 -12.25 -11.87
C ALA A 47 -4.19 -13.17 -11.98
N LEU A 48 -5.35 -12.62 -11.63
CA LEU A 48 -6.65 -13.24 -11.85
C LEU A 48 -7.27 -12.69 -13.14
N ILE A 49 -7.17 -11.37 -13.33
CA ILE A 49 -7.56 -10.63 -14.53
C ILE A 49 -6.46 -9.62 -14.83
N SER A 50 -6.02 -9.54 -16.09
CA SER A 50 -4.98 -8.59 -16.52
C SER A 50 -5.21 -8.18 -17.98
N ALA A 51 -4.70 -7.02 -18.39
CA ALA A 51 -4.82 -6.56 -19.76
C ALA A 51 -4.13 -7.50 -20.78
N ALA A 52 -4.69 -7.60 -21.98
CA ALA A 52 -4.15 -8.46 -23.05
C ALA A 52 -2.75 -8.03 -23.54
N ASP A 53 -2.43 -6.74 -23.43
CA ASP A 53 -1.18 -6.12 -23.86
C ASP A 53 -0.14 -5.97 -22.74
N ALA A 54 -0.46 -6.43 -21.52
CA ALA A 54 0.43 -6.31 -20.38
C ALA A 54 1.75 -7.07 -20.63
N LEU A 55 2.89 -6.39 -20.45
CA LEU A 55 4.23 -6.97 -20.63
C LEU A 55 4.44 -8.24 -19.78
N THR A 56 3.92 -8.21 -18.56
CA THR A 56 3.71 -9.37 -17.70
C THR A 56 2.29 -9.34 -17.17
N GLU A 57 1.75 -10.45 -16.69
CA GLU A 57 0.38 -10.48 -16.16
C GLU A 57 0.18 -9.57 -14.92
N LEU A 58 1.25 -9.13 -14.27
CA LEU A 58 1.21 -8.16 -13.16
C LEU A 58 1.52 -6.73 -13.59
N SER A 59 1.92 -6.51 -14.84
CA SER A 59 2.18 -5.18 -15.39
C SER A 59 0.88 -4.47 -15.75
N PRO A 60 0.86 -3.13 -15.70
CA PRO A 60 -0.25 -2.36 -16.26
C PRO A 60 -0.35 -2.57 -17.78
N GLY A 61 -1.54 -2.36 -18.31
CA GLY A 61 -1.85 -2.38 -19.76
C GLY A 61 -3.21 -1.73 -20.00
N SER A 62 -3.51 -1.39 -21.25
CA SER A 62 -4.75 -0.66 -21.61
C SER A 62 -5.67 -1.44 -22.54
N ALA A 63 -5.25 -2.61 -23.01
CA ALA A 63 -6.10 -3.48 -23.81
C ALA A 63 -7.18 -4.17 -22.97
N GLU A 64 -8.06 -4.89 -23.65
CA GLU A 64 -9.18 -5.59 -23.04
C GLU A 64 -8.76 -6.51 -21.88
N PRO A 65 -9.54 -6.55 -20.78
CA PRO A 65 -9.29 -7.45 -19.66
C PRO A 65 -9.37 -8.92 -20.07
N VAL A 66 -8.34 -9.69 -19.70
CA VAL A 66 -8.29 -11.14 -19.93
C VAL A 66 -8.32 -11.88 -18.60
N GLN A 67 -9.31 -12.75 -18.45
CA GLN A 67 -9.40 -13.68 -17.32
C GLN A 67 -8.31 -14.75 -17.43
N ARG A 68 -7.50 -14.89 -16.37
CA ARG A 68 -6.38 -15.83 -16.32
C ARG A 68 -6.82 -17.16 -15.71
N ALA A 69 -5.98 -18.18 -15.86
CA ALA A 69 -6.29 -19.54 -15.42
C ALA A 69 -6.73 -19.63 -13.94
N PRO A 70 -6.10 -18.92 -12.97
CA PRO A 70 -6.57 -18.96 -11.58
C PRO A 70 -8.01 -18.45 -11.38
N TRP A 71 -8.44 -17.45 -12.17
CA TRP A 71 -9.81 -16.96 -12.14
C TRP A 71 -10.76 -17.95 -12.80
N LEU A 72 -10.43 -18.44 -13.99
CA LEU A 72 -11.31 -19.34 -14.76
C LEU A 72 -11.53 -20.69 -14.08
N ASN A 73 -10.48 -21.21 -13.42
CA ASN A 73 -10.50 -22.55 -12.83
C ASN A 73 -11.13 -22.60 -11.44
N ASP A 74 -11.33 -21.45 -10.78
CA ASP A 74 -11.88 -21.39 -9.43
C ASP A 74 -13.02 -20.37 -9.33
N HIS A 75 -14.25 -20.89 -9.40
CA HIS A 75 -15.48 -20.10 -9.36
C HIS A 75 -15.70 -19.30 -8.06
N ARG A 76 -14.92 -19.58 -7.01
CA ARG A 76 -15.03 -18.89 -5.72
C ARG A 76 -14.68 -17.41 -5.83
N TRP A 77 -13.76 -17.03 -6.72
CA TRP A 77 -13.43 -15.61 -6.94
C TRP A 77 -14.64 -14.82 -7.46
N GLN A 78 -15.32 -15.34 -8.48
CA GLN A 78 -16.52 -14.74 -9.05
C GLN A 78 -17.67 -14.76 -8.04
N HIS A 79 -17.84 -15.87 -7.33
CA HIS A 79 -18.92 -16.01 -6.34
C HIS A 79 -18.78 -15.02 -5.18
N ALA A 80 -17.56 -14.83 -4.67
CA ALA A 80 -17.30 -13.90 -3.57
C ALA A 80 -17.50 -12.42 -3.96
N LEU A 81 -17.41 -12.10 -5.26
CA LEU A 81 -17.52 -10.74 -5.77
C LEU A 81 -18.87 -10.44 -6.46
N ARG A 82 -19.74 -11.45 -6.63
CA ARG A 82 -20.96 -11.35 -7.45
C ARG A 82 -21.93 -10.24 -7.03
N ASP A 83 -21.94 -9.90 -5.75
CA ASP A 83 -22.88 -8.94 -5.16
C ASP A 83 -22.33 -7.50 -5.21
N LEU A 84 -21.11 -7.32 -5.74
CA LEU A 84 -20.49 -6.03 -6.01
C LEU A 84 -20.63 -5.74 -7.51
N PRO A 85 -21.43 -4.74 -7.93
CA PRO A 85 -21.58 -4.37 -9.34
C PRO A 85 -20.35 -3.58 -9.82
N LEU A 86 -19.21 -4.25 -9.87
CA LEU A 86 -17.91 -3.73 -10.27
C LEU A 86 -17.62 -4.10 -11.73
N ASP A 87 -17.18 -3.12 -12.51
CA ASP A 87 -16.56 -3.37 -13.81
C ASP A 87 -15.05 -3.55 -13.62
N ILE A 88 -14.64 -4.79 -13.38
CA ILE A 88 -13.26 -5.14 -13.00
C ILE A 88 -12.41 -5.30 -14.26
N VAL A 89 -11.41 -4.44 -14.41
CA VAL A 89 -10.46 -4.49 -15.54
C VAL A 89 -9.15 -5.18 -15.19
N SER A 90 -8.79 -5.19 -13.90
CA SER A 90 -7.66 -5.95 -13.39
C SER A 90 -7.97 -6.48 -12.00
N ALA A 91 -7.55 -7.71 -11.73
CA ALA A 91 -7.71 -8.37 -10.43
C ALA A 91 -6.44 -9.17 -10.15
N ARG A 92 -5.81 -8.94 -8.99
CA ARG A 92 -4.56 -9.59 -8.63
C ARG A 92 -4.44 -9.84 -7.14
N LEU A 93 -3.82 -10.95 -6.79
CA LEU A 93 -3.36 -11.22 -5.43
C LEU A 93 -1.96 -10.63 -5.29
N LEU A 94 -1.73 -9.82 -4.26
CA LEU A 94 -0.40 -9.27 -3.95
C LEU A 94 0.06 -9.74 -2.57
N ARG A 95 1.13 -10.53 -2.56
CA ARG A 95 1.77 -11.08 -1.36
C ARG A 95 3.03 -10.30 -1.00
N LEU A 96 3.12 -9.90 0.27
CA LEU A 96 4.34 -9.36 0.85
C LEU A 96 4.79 -10.30 1.97
N GLY A 97 5.97 -10.89 1.79
CA GLY A 97 6.55 -11.84 2.74
C GLY A 97 6.96 -11.21 4.07
N PRO A 98 7.34 -12.03 5.06
CA PRO A 98 7.86 -11.56 6.34
C PRO A 98 9.05 -10.62 6.16
N GLY A 99 9.06 -9.49 6.88
CA GLY A 99 10.08 -8.46 6.75
C GLY A 99 10.05 -7.67 5.43
N GLY A 100 9.12 -7.97 4.52
CA GLY A 100 9.01 -7.32 3.22
C GLY A 100 8.59 -5.86 3.33
N GLN A 101 9.12 -5.04 2.43
CA GLN A 101 8.83 -3.61 2.35
C GLN A 101 8.54 -3.22 0.92
N ILE A 102 7.47 -2.45 0.70
CA ILE A 102 7.21 -1.74 -0.56
C ILE A 102 7.55 -0.28 -0.29
N HIS A 103 8.56 0.24 -0.97
CA HIS A 103 9.05 1.61 -0.80
C HIS A 103 8.00 2.64 -1.24
N GLU A 104 8.15 3.86 -0.73
CA GLU A 104 7.22 4.94 -1.04
C GLU A 104 7.21 5.28 -2.53
N HIS A 105 6.03 5.18 -3.14
CA HIS A 105 5.79 5.45 -4.56
C HIS A 105 4.40 6.02 -4.81
N ARG A 106 4.09 6.29 -6.08
CA ARG A 106 2.79 6.75 -6.57
C ARG A 106 2.41 5.92 -7.78
N ASP A 107 1.13 5.60 -7.88
CA ASP A 107 0.53 4.92 -9.03
C ASP A 107 -0.02 5.99 -9.99
N TYR A 108 0.83 6.45 -10.89
CA TYR A 108 0.49 7.55 -11.83
C TYR A 108 -0.61 7.15 -12.83
N ASP A 109 -0.80 5.86 -13.08
CA ASP A 109 -1.89 5.32 -13.91
C ASP A 109 -3.27 5.49 -13.28
N LEU A 110 -3.34 5.79 -11.98
CA LEU A 110 -4.58 6.03 -11.24
C LEU A 110 -4.91 7.52 -11.08
N GLU A 111 -4.13 8.41 -11.70
CA GLU A 111 -4.35 9.85 -11.63
C GLU A 111 -5.41 10.29 -12.67
N GLY A 112 -6.50 10.90 -12.20
CA GLY A 112 -7.49 11.54 -13.06
C GLY A 112 -8.95 11.23 -12.72
N ALA A 113 -9.87 11.92 -13.39
CA ALA A 113 -11.30 11.72 -13.19
C ALA A 113 -11.76 10.36 -13.75
N ASP A 114 -11.23 9.95 -14.90
CA ASP A 114 -11.61 8.74 -15.62
C ASP A 114 -10.70 7.53 -15.31
N ALA A 115 -9.72 7.72 -14.42
CA ALA A 115 -8.80 6.66 -14.03
C ALA A 115 -9.52 5.57 -13.22
N ASP A 116 -9.00 4.35 -13.31
CA ASP A 116 -9.58 3.21 -12.60
C ASP A 116 -9.51 3.42 -11.08
N LEU A 117 -10.52 2.93 -10.38
CA LEU A 117 -10.64 3.03 -8.92
C LEU A 117 -10.12 1.74 -8.30
N ARG A 118 -8.95 1.83 -7.66
CA ARG A 118 -8.28 0.68 -7.04
C ARG A 118 -8.89 0.36 -5.68
N LEU A 119 -9.36 -0.88 -5.54
CA LEU A 119 -9.87 -1.46 -4.31
C LEU A 119 -8.89 -2.48 -3.75
N HIS A 120 -8.75 -2.49 -2.43
CA HIS A 120 -8.01 -3.47 -1.66
C HIS A 120 -8.97 -4.25 -0.76
N ILE A 121 -8.92 -5.57 -0.87
CA ILE A 121 -9.57 -6.51 0.04
C ILE A 121 -8.47 -7.29 0.77
N PRO A 122 -8.15 -6.94 2.02
CA PRO A 122 -7.17 -7.70 2.79
C PRO A 122 -7.69 -9.11 3.05
N LEU A 123 -6.93 -10.13 2.63
CA LEU A 123 -7.26 -11.54 2.89
C LEU A 123 -6.47 -12.03 4.10
N LEU A 124 -5.15 -11.80 4.06
CA LEU A 124 -4.22 -12.03 5.17
C LEU A 124 -3.55 -10.70 5.50
N SER A 125 -3.82 -10.15 6.68
CA SER A 125 -3.29 -8.85 7.11
C SER A 125 -2.92 -8.91 8.60
N PRO A 126 -1.76 -9.49 8.94
CA PRO A 126 -1.35 -9.67 10.33
C PRO A 126 -1.07 -8.31 11.01
N PRO A 127 -1.09 -8.25 12.35
CA PRO A 127 -1.10 -6.98 13.09
C PRO A 127 0.13 -6.09 12.90
N ALA A 128 1.28 -6.65 12.54
CA ALA A 128 2.52 -5.91 12.35
C ALA A 128 2.75 -5.38 10.92
N VAL A 129 1.71 -5.44 10.07
CA VAL A 129 1.69 -4.82 8.73
C VAL A 129 1.15 -3.40 8.82
N ASP A 130 1.92 -2.43 8.34
CA ASP A 130 1.47 -1.06 8.16
C ASP A 130 1.32 -0.73 6.67
N PHE A 131 0.13 -0.30 6.24
CA PHE A 131 -0.06 0.37 4.96
C PHE A 131 -0.13 1.88 5.21
N TRP A 132 0.76 2.64 4.57
CA TRP A 132 0.82 4.08 4.69
C TRP A 132 0.29 4.74 3.42
N LEU A 133 -0.60 5.71 3.57
CA LEU A 133 -1.12 6.54 2.50
C LEU A 133 -1.02 8.00 2.92
N ASP A 134 -0.29 8.81 2.16
CA ASP A 134 -0.11 10.25 2.39
C ASP A 134 0.33 10.57 3.84
N GLY A 135 1.24 9.74 4.38
CA GLY A 135 1.75 9.85 5.75
C GLY A 135 0.81 9.33 6.84
N GLN A 136 -0.36 8.79 6.50
CA GLN A 136 -1.33 8.22 7.44
C GLN A 136 -1.34 6.69 7.36
N ARG A 137 -1.40 6.03 8.52
CA ARG A 137 -1.50 4.57 8.57
C ARG A 137 -2.95 4.12 8.40
N MET A 138 -3.21 3.33 7.37
CA MET A 138 -4.53 2.82 7.03
C MET A 138 -4.88 1.63 7.94
N PRO A 139 -6.00 1.67 8.68
CA PRO A 139 -6.38 0.62 9.65
C PRO A 139 -7.14 -0.52 8.96
N MET A 140 -6.60 -1.04 7.86
CA MET A 140 -7.22 -2.13 7.10
C MET A 140 -7.19 -3.45 7.87
N THR A 141 -8.33 -4.15 7.91
CA THR A 141 -8.44 -5.49 8.50
C THR A 141 -8.95 -6.51 7.49
N ALA A 142 -8.69 -7.79 7.77
CA ALA A 142 -9.07 -8.88 6.88
C ALA A 142 -10.60 -8.93 6.66
N GLY A 143 -11.01 -9.09 5.40
CA GLY A 143 -12.42 -9.17 4.99
C GLY A 143 -13.11 -7.84 4.74
N GLU A 144 -12.41 -6.72 4.90
CA GLU A 144 -12.92 -5.40 4.52
C GLU A 144 -12.65 -5.10 3.04
N CYS A 145 -13.35 -4.10 2.48
CA CYS A 145 -13.09 -3.58 1.14
C CYS A 145 -12.77 -2.09 1.21
N TRP A 146 -11.61 -1.69 0.69
CA TRP A 146 -11.06 -0.34 0.82
C TRP A 146 -10.72 0.27 -0.52
N PHE A 147 -11.23 1.47 -0.78
CA PHE A 147 -10.67 2.37 -1.77
C PHE A 147 -9.51 3.15 -1.14
N LEU A 148 -8.42 3.28 -1.90
CA LEU A 148 -7.26 4.11 -1.55
C LEU A 148 -6.84 4.91 -2.79
N ASP A 149 -6.68 6.22 -2.65
CA ASP A 149 -6.18 7.11 -3.70
C ASP A 149 -4.66 6.94 -3.86
N LEU A 150 -4.25 5.89 -4.56
CA LEU A 150 -2.83 5.51 -4.72
C LEU A 150 -2.04 6.38 -5.71
N ALA A 151 -2.68 7.38 -6.33
CA ALA A 151 -1.96 8.48 -6.96
C ALA A 151 -1.18 9.33 -5.92
N ARG A 152 -1.54 9.20 -4.63
CA ARG A 152 -0.81 9.76 -3.50
C ARG A 152 0.37 8.89 -3.08
N PRO A 153 1.40 9.47 -2.43
CA PRO A 153 2.51 8.70 -1.89
C PRO A 153 2.01 7.61 -0.93
N HIS A 154 2.45 6.38 -1.17
CA HIS A 154 2.08 5.25 -0.32
C HIS A 154 3.21 4.23 -0.23
N ARG A 155 3.25 3.49 0.88
CA ARG A 155 4.23 2.43 1.16
C ARG A 155 3.61 1.34 2.03
N VAL A 156 4.25 0.16 2.09
CA VAL A 156 3.80 -0.95 2.92
C VAL A 156 4.97 -1.59 3.63
N ASP A 157 4.85 -1.79 4.94
CA ASP A 157 5.86 -2.43 5.77
C ASP A 157 5.26 -3.68 6.42
N ASN A 158 5.69 -4.87 6.01
CA ASN A 158 5.34 -6.11 6.70
C ASN A 158 6.45 -6.48 7.69
N ARG A 159 6.32 -6.03 8.95
CA ARG A 159 7.26 -6.40 10.03
C ARG A 159 6.83 -7.68 10.75
N ASP A 160 5.77 -8.32 10.29
CA ASP A 160 5.31 -9.56 10.87
C ASP A 160 6.21 -10.73 10.46
N SER A 161 6.06 -11.84 11.19
CA SER A 161 6.67 -13.13 10.86
C SER A 161 5.87 -13.92 9.80
N THR A 162 4.69 -13.41 9.44
CA THR A 162 3.75 -14.06 8.51
C THR A 162 3.50 -13.21 7.27
N VAL A 163 2.95 -13.83 6.22
CA VAL A 163 2.68 -13.17 4.94
C VAL A 163 1.48 -12.23 5.03
N ARG A 164 1.55 -11.12 4.31
CA ARG A 164 0.39 -10.30 3.96
C ARG A 164 -0.08 -10.65 2.57
N VAL A 165 -1.38 -10.82 2.36
CA VAL A 165 -1.99 -11.01 1.03
C VAL A 165 -3.25 -10.16 0.92
N HIS A 166 -3.31 -9.28 -0.08
CA HIS A 166 -4.54 -8.57 -0.45
C HIS A 166 -4.97 -8.99 -1.86
N LEU A 167 -6.28 -9.11 -2.05
CA LEU A 167 -6.89 -9.05 -3.37
C LEU A 167 -7.02 -7.58 -3.76
N VAL A 168 -6.43 -7.20 -4.89
CA VAL A 168 -6.45 -5.84 -5.44
C VAL A 168 -7.24 -5.86 -6.72
N LEU A 169 -8.23 -4.97 -6.82
CA LEU A 169 -9.10 -4.83 -7.97
C LEU A 169 -8.93 -3.42 -8.54
N ASP A 170 -8.69 -3.32 -9.84
CA ASP A 170 -8.82 -2.07 -10.59
C ASP A 170 -10.18 -2.09 -11.30
N CYS A 171 -11.02 -1.11 -11.00
CA CYS A 171 -12.40 -1.05 -11.48
C CYS A 171 -12.65 0.23 -12.27
N ARG A 172 -13.40 0.17 -13.37
CA ARG A 172 -13.84 1.40 -14.05
C ARG A 172 -14.68 2.26 -13.10
N PRO A 173 -14.56 3.61 -13.16
CA PRO A 173 -15.49 4.49 -12.47
C PRO A 173 -16.93 4.20 -12.89
N ALA A 174 -17.80 3.95 -11.90
CA ALA A 174 -19.22 3.71 -12.12
C ALA A 174 -20.05 4.36 -10.99
N PRO A 175 -21.29 4.80 -11.24
CA PRO A 175 -22.09 5.53 -10.26
C PRO A 175 -22.20 4.82 -8.90
N TRP A 176 -22.40 3.50 -8.89
CA TRP A 176 -22.47 2.73 -7.66
C TRP A 176 -21.16 2.75 -6.87
N LEU A 177 -20.03 2.53 -7.55
CA LEU A 177 -18.72 2.50 -6.90
C LEU A 177 -18.35 3.88 -6.34
N GLU A 178 -18.58 4.94 -7.10
CA GLU A 178 -18.37 6.30 -6.62
C GLU A 178 -19.23 6.62 -5.40
N GLN A 179 -20.51 6.19 -5.42
CA GLN A 179 -21.40 6.35 -4.27
C GLN A 179 -20.89 5.60 -3.04
N MET A 180 -20.48 4.33 -3.17
CA MET A 180 -19.94 3.55 -2.05
C MET A 180 -18.66 4.16 -1.48
N ILE A 181 -17.80 4.73 -2.32
CA ILE A 181 -16.58 5.43 -1.89
C ILE A 181 -16.94 6.71 -1.12
N VAL A 182 -17.89 7.51 -1.63
CA VAL A 182 -18.31 8.77 -0.99
C VAL A 182 -19.05 8.53 0.32
N GLU A 183 -19.94 7.54 0.37
CA GLU A 183 -20.67 7.16 1.58
C GLU A 183 -19.72 6.61 2.63
N GLY A 184 -18.86 5.66 2.22
CA GLY A 184 -18.00 4.91 3.12
C GLY A 184 -18.77 4.23 4.26
N LEU A 185 -18.07 3.48 5.10
CA LEU A 185 -18.65 2.88 6.29
C LEU A 185 -18.43 3.82 7.48
N PRO A 186 -19.47 4.36 8.15
CA PRO A 186 -19.29 5.36 9.22
C PRO A 186 -18.48 4.86 10.43
N SER A 187 -18.43 3.55 10.65
CA SER A 187 -17.64 2.93 11.72
C SER A 187 -16.16 2.76 11.34
N THR A 188 -15.70 3.35 10.24
CA THR A 188 -14.30 3.26 9.82
C THR A 188 -13.41 3.91 10.87
N PRO A 189 -12.45 3.18 11.45
CA PRO A 189 -11.52 3.78 12.38
C PRO A 189 -10.80 4.93 11.69
N GLN A 190 -10.65 6.05 12.38
CA GLN A 190 -9.82 7.14 11.87
C GLN A 190 -8.40 6.60 11.65
N PRO A 191 -7.72 6.94 10.54
CA PRO A 191 -6.31 6.64 10.39
C PRO A 191 -5.56 7.08 11.64
N GLY A 192 -5.02 6.10 12.35
CA GLY A 192 -4.39 6.33 13.63
C GLY A 192 -2.94 6.73 13.42
N GLY A 193 -2.60 7.95 13.78
CA GLY A 193 -1.23 8.41 13.98
C GLY A 193 -0.59 7.75 15.20
N ALA A 194 -0.34 6.44 15.15
CA ALA A 194 0.81 5.95 15.91
C ALA A 194 2.00 6.66 15.29
N GLU A 195 2.51 7.65 16.02
CA GLU A 195 3.67 8.41 15.57
C GLU A 195 4.75 7.42 15.17
N THR A 196 5.19 7.48 13.91
CA THR A 196 6.22 6.58 13.41
C THR A 196 7.44 6.68 14.31
N ALA A 197 8.25 5.63 14.37
CA ALA A 197 9.53 5.70 15.06
C ALA A 197 10.36 6.92 14.60
N LEU A 198 10.28 7.27 13.30
CA LEU A 198 10.92 8.44 12.73
C LEU A 198 10.32 9.76 13.26
N GLN A 199 9.00 9.91 13.28
CA GLN A 199 8.35 11.11 13.83
C GLN A 199 8.64 11.25 15.34
N ARG A 200 8.64 10.14 16.09
CA ARG A 200 9.07 10.11 17.51
C ARG A 200 10.51 10.58 17.65
N PHE A 201 11.40 10.12 16.76
CA PHE A 201 12.80 10.52 16.77
C PHE A 201 12.99 12.00 16.38
N GLN A 202 12.25 12.50 15.39
CA GLN A 202 12.23 13.91 15.03
C GLN A 202 11.80 14.79 16.21
N ARG A 203 10.79 14.35 16.97
CA ARG A 203 10.38 15.03 18.19
C ARG A 203 11.48 15.03 19.25
N LEU A 204 12.17 13.90 19.43
CA LEU A 204 13.32 13.82 20.33
C LEU A 204 14.42 14.81 19.94
N LEU A 205 14.72 14.96 18.64
CA LEU A 205 15.68 15.96 18.15
C LEU A 205 15.29 17.40 18.50
N VAL A 206 13.99 17.71 18.53
CA VAL A 206 13.50 19.04 18.93
C VAL A 206 13.69 19.26 20.44
N THR A 207 13.53 18.22 21.26
CA THR A 207 13.58 18.32 22.73
C THR A 207 14.95 18.01 23.34
N ASP A 208 15.89 17.46 22.59
CA ASP A 208 17.25 17.09 23.02
C ASP A 208 18.31 17.85 22.19
N PRO A 209 18.80 18.99 22.69
CA PRO A 209 19.80 19.81 22.00
C PRO A 209 21.12 19.11 21.74
N LEU A 210 21.53 18.17 22.61
CA LEU A 210 22.80 17.46 22.47
C LEU A 210 22.72 16.44 21.33
N LEU A 211 21.60 15.71 21.27
CA LEU A 211 21.30 14.80 20.17
C LEU A 211 21.25 15.55 18.83
N CYS A 212 20.58 16.72 18.82
CA CYS A 212 20.50 17.58 17.64
C CYS A 212 21.89 18.07 17.19
N ALA A 213 22.71 18.59 18.11
CA ALA A 213 24.06 19.05 17.81
C ALA A 213 24.97 17.92 17.28
N THR A 214 24.80 16.70 17.81
CA THR A 214 25.54 15.51 17.34
C THR A 214 25.27 15.23 15.86
N LEU A 215 24.00 15.27 15.45
CA LEU A 215 23.63 15.06 14.05
C LEU A 215 23.99 16.25 13.15
N GLN A 216 23.88 17.49 13.65
CA GLN A 216 24.24 18.70 12.90
C GLN A 216 25.73 18.80 12.57
N ALA A 217 26.60 18.19 13.38
CA ALA A 217 28.04 18.15 13.14
C ALA A 217 28.43 17.23 11.96
N LEU A 218 27.51 16.41 11.46
CA LEU A 218 27.76 15.48 10.36
C LEU A 218 27.40 16.14 9.02
N HIS A 219 28.43 16.46 8.24
CA HIS A 219 28.27 17.07 6.92
C HIS A 219 28.21 16.05 5.78
N ASP A 220 28.68 14.83 6.03
CA ASP A 220 28.59 13.73 5.08
C ASP A 220 27.20 13.06 5.16
N PRO A 221 26.43 12.99 4.05
CA PRO A 221 25.08 12.42 4.07
C PRO A 221 25.02 10.95 4.49
N GLU A 222 26.05 10.14 4.16
CA GLU A 222 26.07 8.74 4.56
C GLU A 222 26.33 8.59 6.06
N ALA A 223 27.31 9.31 6.59
CA ALA A 223 27.59 9.36 8.02
C ALA A 223 26.38 9.87 8.82
N PHE A 224 25.71 10.93 8.35
CA PHE A 224 24.48 11.45 8.96
C PHE A 224 23.40 10.37 9.02
N THR A 225 23.19 9.67 7.91
CA THR A 225 22.16 8.63 7.78
C THR A 225 22.45 7.46 8.72
N ALA A 226 23.68 6.94 8.69
CA ALA A 226 24.09 5.83 9.53
C ALA A 226 23.99 6.17 11.03
N GLN A 227 24.48 7.35 11.43
CA GLN A 227 24.43 7.79 12.83
C GLN A 227 23.00 8.00 13.31
N THR A 228 22.13 8.57 12.47
CA THR A 228 20.72 8.76 12.79
C THR A 228 20.02 7.43 13.07
N LEU A 229 20.23 6.42 12.22
CA LEU A 229 19.65 5.09 12.40
C LEU A 229 20.17 4.41 13.67
N ALA A 230 21.47 4.51 13.96
CA ALA A 230 22.07 3.94 15.17
C ALA A 230 21.48 4.57 16.45
N LEU A 231 21.46 5.90 16.53
CA LEU A 231 20.93 6.64 17.69
C LEU A 231 19.44 6.37 17.92
N ALA A 232 18.67 6.19 16.85
CA ALA A 232 17.26 5.84 16.94
C ALA A 232 17.06 4.40 17.46
N ALA A 233 17.84 3.44 16.93
CA ALA A 233 17.79 2.04 17.35
C ALA A 233 18.13 1.86 18.85
N GLU A 234 19.15 2.57 19.36
CA GLU A 234 19.49 2.60 20.79
C GLU A 234 18.32 3.00 21.70
N ARG A 235 17.35 3.75 21.16
CA ARG A 235 16.17 4.26 21.86
C ARG A 235 14.91 3.45 21.56
N GLY A 236 15.05 2.29 20.91
CA GLY A 236 13.95 1.44 20.50
C GLY A 236 13.08 2.03 19.39
N LEU A 237 13.60 3.01 18.65
CA LEU A 237 12.92 3.67 17.53
C LEU A 237 13.50 3.12 16.23
N ASN A 238 12.84 2.11 15.66
CA ASN A 238 13.28 1.47 14.42
C ASN A 238 12.55 2.06 13.22
N PHE A 239 13.30 2.68 12.30
CA PHE A 239 12.86 3.12 10.98
C PHE A 239 13.96 2.85 9.96
N SER A 240 13.59 2.75 8.68
CA SER A 240 14.50 2.42 7.58
C SER A 240 15.31 3.63 7.09
N ARG A 241 16.39 3.33 6.35
CA ARG A 241 17.15 4.35 5.61
C ARG A 241 16.25 5.09 4.64
N GLU A 242 15.36 4.38 3.97
CA GLU A 242 14.44 4.89 2.96
C GLU A 242 13.42 5.86 3.57
N GLU A 243 12.86 5.52 4.74
CA GLU A 243 11.99 6.41 5.51
C GLU A 243 12.71 7.71 5.90
N LEU A 244 13.95 7.62 6.40
CA LEU A 244 14.75 8.79 6.75
C LEU A 244 15.04 9.67 5.52
N LEU A 245 15.49 9.06 4.41
CA LEU A 245 15.78 9.77 3.17
C LEU A 245 14.52 10.40 2.56
N ALA A 246 13.37 9.73 2.63
CA ALA A 246 12.09 10.30 2.20
C ALA A 246 11.73 11.53 3.02
N ALA A 247 11.85 11.46 4.35
CA ALA A 247 11.62 12.62 5.22
C ALA A 247 12.58 13.78 4.92
N MET A 248 13.87 13.50 4.66
CA MET A 248 14.84 14.53 4.27
C MET A 248 14.48 15.19 2.93
N ARG A 249 14.05 14.40 1.93
CA ARG A 249 13.58 14.93 0.63
C ARG A 249 12.33 15.80 0.80
N ASN A 250 11.37 15.36 1.61
CA ASN A 250 10.13 16.08 1.88
C ASN A 250 10.41 17.39 2.63
N GLY A 251 11.24 17.37 3.67
CA GLY A 251 11.65 18.57 4.41
C GLY A 251 12.34 19.61 3.51
N ARG A 252 13.24 19.17 2.62
CA ARG A 252 13.90 20.07 1.65
C ARG A 252 12.91 20.67 0.65
N ARG A 253 11.91 19.91 0.21
CA ARG A 253 10.85 20.39 -0.69
C ARG A 253 9.99 21.44 -0.02
N SER A 254 9.49 21.16 1.18
CA SER A 254 8.68 22.09 1.97
C SER A 254 9.42 23.39 2.29
N TRP A 255 10.72 23.31 2.59
CA TRP A 255 11.56 24.50 2.76
C TRP A 255 11.64 25.33 1.48
N ASN A 256 11.89 24.71 0.33
CA ASN A 256 12.00 25.43 -0.94
C ASN A 256 10.66 26.05 -1.41
N GLU A 257 9.54 25.40 -1.13
CA GLU A 257 8.20 25.90 -1.49
C GLU A 257 7.79 27.13 -0.67
N GLN A 258 8.27 27.27 0.58
CA GLN A 258 8.05 28.46 1.41
C GLN A 258 8.66 29.75 0.82
N TRP A 259 9.60 29.63 -0.12
CA TRP A 259 10.28 30.76 -0.77
C TRP A 259 9.86 30.97 -2.24
N ARG A 260 8.82 30.27 -2.71
CA ARG A 260 8.26 30.40 -4.08
C ARG A 260 6.99 31.27 -4.14
N LEU A 261 6.89 32.29 -3.28
CA LEU A 261 5.88 33.35 -3.40
C LEU A 261 6.36 34.44 -4.36
#